data_AF-A0A8S3HFV6-F1
#
_entry.id   AF-A0A8S3HFV6-F1
#
_cell.length_a   1.000
_cell.length_b   1.000
_cell.length_c   1.000
_cell.angle_alpha   90.00
_cell.angle_beta   90.00
_cell.angle_gamma   90.00
#
_symmetry.space_group_name_H-M   'P 1'
#
loop_
_entity.id
_entity.type
_entity.pdbx_description
1 polymer ?
#
loop_
_entity_poly.entity_id
_entity_poly.type
_entity_poly.pdbx_seq_one_letter_code
_entity_poly.pdbx_strand_id
1 'polypeptide(L)'
;DGYCGKSEKHCTGLGIDYEKNPDLLVDEPIRPSIDPPLWYLLDAPDGKRGRCGLGVSPITGNIFPICNPDDKTAHCCSNGGYCGTGDQFCSCDGCIDFKKDPSYRFKPKR
;
A
#
# COMPACT_ATOMS: atom_id res chain seq x y z
N ASP A 1 7.96 5.03 13.68
CA ASP A 1 7.95 6.25 12.84
C ASP A 1 9.34 6.38 12.24
N GLY A 2 9.48 6.27 10.92
CA GLY A 2 10.78 6.02 10.28
C GLY A 2 11.42 7.28 9.73
N TYR A 3 11.99 8.13 10.59
CA TYR A 3 12.97 9.14 10.16
C TYR A 3 14.35 8.49 10.05
N CYS A 4 14.98 8.54 8.87
CA CYS A 4 16.37 8.13 8.70
C CYS A 4 17.30 9.23 9.23
N GLY A 5 17.49 9.27 10.55
CA GLY A 5 18.50 10.10 11.22
C GLY A 5 19.90 9.56 10.96
N LYS A 6 20.86 10.46 10.77
CA LYS A 6 22.29 10.19 10.48
C LYS A 6 23.03 9.52 11.64
N SER A 7 22.68 8.31 12.02
CA SER A 7 23.53 7.40 12.80
C SER A 7 22.70 6.17 13.14
N GLU A 8 23.34 5.00 13.09
CA GLU A 8 22.83 3.67 13.47
C GLU A 8 22.31 2.80 12.31
N LYS A 9 22.92 1.61 12.24
CA LYS A 9 23.04 0.76 11.04
C LYS A 9 21.85 -0.19 10.81
N HIS A 10 20.67 0.09 11.35
CA HIS A 10 19.50 -0.78 11.12
C HIS A 10 18.24 0.06 10.84
N CYS A 11 17.94 0.21 9.55
CA CYS A 11 16.64 0.66 9.08
C CYS A 11 15.75 -0.57 8.84
N THR A 12 14.90 -0.94 9.79
CA THR A 12 13.88 -1.98 9.59
C THR A 12 12.66 -1.38 8.89
N GLY A 13 12.72 -1.38 7.56
CA GLY A 13 11.64 -1.09 6.64
C GLY A 13 12.19 -1.23 5.24
N LEU A 14 11.98 -2.40 4.60
CA LEU A 14 12.55 -2.86 3.31
C LEU A 14 13.51 -1.84 2.67
N GLY A 15 14.68 -1.70 3.29
CA GLY A 15 15.69 -0.75 2.85
C GLY A 15 16.38 -1.36 1.65
N ILE A 16 16.00 -0.92 0.45
CA ILE A 16 16.77 -1.20 -0.75
C ILE A 16 18.15 -0.59 -0.53
N ASP A 17 19.16 -1.44 -0.46
CA ASP A 17 20.57 -1.02 -0.40
C ASP A 17 21.01 -0.67 -1.83
N TYR A 18 20.86 0.60 -2.20
CA TYR A 18 21.26 1.11 -3.51
C TYR A 18 22.77 1.05 -3.75
N GLU A 19 23.59 0.92 -2.71
CA GLU A 19 25.03 0.68 -2.88
C GLU A 19 25.30 -0.75 -3.39
N LYS A 20 24.49 -1.72 -2.93
CA LYS A 20 24.57 -3.11 -3.42
C LYS A 20 23.83 -3.35 -4.73
N ASN A 21 22.83 -2.51 -5.04
CA ASN A 21 22.01 -2.62 -6.25
C ASN A 21 21.99 -1.27 -7.00
N PRO A 22 23.13 -0.79 -7.52
CA PRO A 22 23.24 0.52 -8.17
C PRO A 22 22.37 0.64 -9.43
N ASP A 23 22.04 -0.48 -10.07
CA ASP A 23 21.17 -0.52 -11.24
C ASP A 23 19.75 -0.02 -10.94
N LEU A 24 19.29 -0.09 -9.69
CA LEU A 24 17.98 0.44 -9.28
C LEU A 24 17.93 1.98 -9.30
N LEU A 25 19.09 2.65 -9.38
CA LEU A 25 19.16 4.12 -9.50
C LEU A 25 18.91 4.61 -10.93
N VAL A 26 19.11 3.75 -11.93
CA VAL A 26 18.90 4.08 -13.34
C VAL A 26 17.53 3.64 -13.87
N ASP A 27 16.81 2.83 -13.09
CA ASP A 27 15.43 2.48 -13.41
C ASP A 27 14.52 3.71 -13.30
N GLU A 28 13.73 3.94 -14.34
CA GLU A 28 12.74 5.02 -14.30
C GLU A 28 11.70 4.75 -13.20
N PRO A 29 11.29 5.78 -12.43
CA PRO A 29 10.21 5.64 -11.46
C PRO A 29 8.95 5.12 -12.15
N ILE A 30 8.47 3.95 -11.70
CA ILE A 30 7.26 3.34 -12.26
C ILE A 30 6.06 4.20 -11.87
N ARG A 31 5.42 4.81 -12.87
CA ARG A 31 4.13 5.48 -12.67
C ARG A 31 3.08 4.42 -12.28
N PRO A 32 2.32 4.62 -11.20
CA PRO A 32 1.26 3.69 -10.84
C PRO A 32 0.20 3.60 -11.94
N SER A 33 -0.38 2.42 -12.11
CA SER A 33 -1.45 2.13 -13.07
C SER A 33 -2.74 2.90 -12.78
N ILE A 34 -2.91 3.40 -11.55
CA ILE A 34 -4.04 4.24 -11.13
C ILE A 34 -3.50 5.62 -10.74
N ASP A 35 -3.95 6.63 -11.48
CA ASP A 35 -3.62 8.04 -11.29
C ASP A 35 -4.91 8.89 -11.31
N PRO A 36 -5.27 9.61 -10.23
CA PRO A 36 -4.54 9.73 -8.96
C PRO A 36 -4.59 8.45 -8.10
N PRO A 37 -3.58 8.21 -7.24
CA PRO A 37 -3.58 7.08 -6.31
C PRO A 37 -4.82 7.05 -5.41
N LEU A 38 -5.39 5.86 -5.25
CA LEU A 38 -6.55 5.62 -4.38
C LEU A 38 -6.15 4.91 -3.08
N TRP A 39 -4.89 5.01 -2.67
CA TRP A 39 -4.35 4.45 -1.44
C TRP A 39 -3.52 5.50 -0.72
N TYR A 40 -3.20 5.24 0.56
CA TYR A 40 -2.35 6.12 1.33
C TYR A 40 -0.88 5.96 0.94
N LEU A 41 -0.24 7.07 0.58
CA LEU A 41 1.20 7.15 0.34
C LEU A 41 1.99 7.09 1.66
N LEU A 42 3.31 6.92 1.55
CA LEU A 42 4.20 6.77 2.71
C LEU A 42 4.27 8.02 3.59
N ASP A 43 4.00 9.21 3.03
CA ASP A 43 3.94 10.48 3.73
C ASP A 43 2.58 10.73 4.43
N ALA A 44 1.63 9.79 4.31
CA ALA A 44 0.36 9.89 5.01
C ALA A 44 0.55 9.85 6.55
N PRO A 45 -0.30 10.54 7.32
CA PRO A 45 -0.29 10.50 8.77
C PRO A 45 -0.38 9.09 9.36
N ASP A 46 0.04 8.95 10.62
CA ASP A 46 -0.08 7.70 11.37
C ASP A 46 -1.53 7.19 11.40
N GLY A 47 -1.68 5.87 11.34
CA GLY A 47 -3.00 5.22 11.28
C GLY A 47 -3.63 5.18 9.89
N LYS A 48 -3.02 5.79 8.86
CA LYS A 48 -3.47 5.71 7.46
C LYS A 48 -2.59 4.82 6.58
N ARG A 49 -1.27 4.90 6.74
CA ARG A 49 -0.31 4.11 5.94
C ARG A 49 -0.62 2.62 6.00
N GLY A 50 -0.66 1.97 4.83
CA GLY A 50 -0.94 0.54 4.72
C GLY A 50 -2.36 0.13 5.10
N ARG A 51 -3.30 1.07 5.28
CA ARG A 51 -4.70 0.79 5.56
C ARG A 51 -5.58 0.88 4.32
N CYS A 52 -6.64 0.07 4.31
CA CYS A 52 -7.62 -0.01 3.24
C CYS A 52 -9.03 -0.22 3.79
N GLY A 53 -10.03 -0.06 2.94
CA GLY A 53 -11.42 -0.38 3.27
C GLY A 53 -12.20 0.74 3.95
N LEU A 54 -13.42 0.40 4.37
CA LEU A 54 -14.40 1.33 4.96
C LEU A 54 -14.05 1.74 6.40
N GLY A 55 -13.15 1.01 7.08
CA GLY A 55 -12.77 1.25 8.47
C GLY A 55 -11.76 2.37 8.69
N VAL A 56 -11.37 3.06 7.62
CA VAL A 56 -10.44 4.20 7.65
C VAL A 56 -11.00 5.36 6.85
N SER A 57 -10.47 6.57 7.09
CA SER A 57 -10.96 7.77 6.42
C SER A 57 -10.89 7.63 4.89
N PRO A 58 -11.83 8.23 4.14
CA PRO A 58 -11.74 8.30 2.69
C PRO A 58 -10.49 9.04 2.22
N ILE A 59 -10.00 8.68 1.03
CA ILE A 59 -8.95 9.44 0.32
C ILE A 59 -9.51 10.79 -0.10
N THR A 60 -10.70 10.80 -0.70
CA THR A 60 -11.40 12.02 -1.12
C THR A 60 -12.89 11.72 -1.25
N GLY A 61 -13.74 12.61 -0.72
CA GLY A 61 -15.19 12.42 -0.74
C GLY A 61 -15.60 11.07 -0.15
N ASN A 62 -16.31 10.26 -0.93
CA ASN A 62 -16.75 8.91 -0.55
C ASN A 62 -15.85 7.79 -1.15
N ILE A 63 -14.64 8.13 -1.61
CA ILE A 63 -13.69 7.17 -2.16
C ILE A 63 -12.81 6.65 -1.03
N PHE A 64 -13.02 5.40 -0.66
CA PHE A 64 -12.25 4.72 0.38
C PHE A 64 -10.96 4.11 -0.16
N PRO A 65 -9.91 4.05 0.67
CA PRO A 65 -8.60 3.60 0.23
C PRO A 65 -8.61 2.12 -0.19
N ILE A 66 -7.98 1.84 -1.32
CA ILE A 66 -7.63 0.50 -1.78
C ILE A 66 -6.19 0.18 -1.38
N CYS A 67 -5.71 -1.01 -1.76
CA CYS A 67 -4.29 -1.33 -1.78
C CYS A 67 -3.73 -1.13 -3.19
N ASN A 68 -2.45 -0.77 -3.31
CA ASN A 68 -1.82 -0.51 -4.60
C ASN A 68 -1.81 -1.80 -5.46
N PRO A 69 -2.52 -1.85 -6.61
CA PRO A 69 -2.55 -3.04 -7.48
C PRO A 69 -1.18 -3.45 -8.01
N ASP A 70 -0.28 -2.48 -8.17
CA ASP A 70 1.06 -2.68 -8.75
C ASP A 70 2.07 -3.18 -7.71
N ASP A 71 1.73 -3.13 -6.41
CA ASP A 71 2.63 -3.54 -5.34
C ASP A 71 2.74 -5.07 -5.24
N LYS A 72 3.96 -5.58 -5.38
CA LYS A 72 4.23 -7.03 -5.31
C LYS A 72 3.96 -7.64 -3.93
N THR A 73 3.98 -6.83 -2.88
CA THR A 73 3.94 -7.24 -1.47
C THR A 73 2.71 -6.74 -0.70
N ALA A 74 1.97 -5.77 -1.25
CA ALA A 74 0.86 -5.13 -0.55
C ALA A 74 -0.33 -4.79 -1.46
N HIS A 75 -0.74 -5.70 -2.35
CA HIS A 75 -1.87 -5.51 -3.28
C HIS A 75 -3.22 -6.05 -2.76
N CYS A 76 -3.25 -6.80 -1.67
CA CYS A 76 -4.48 -7.34 -1.12
C CYS A 76 -4.90 -6.59 0.15
N CYS A 77 -6.19 -6.30 0.29
CA CYS A 77 -6.78 -5.76 1.50
C CYS A 77 -7.38 -6.88 2.34
N SER A 78 -6.86 -7.05 3.56
CA SER A 78 -7.42 -8.01 4.51
C SER A 78 -8.77 -7.56 5.07
N ASN A 79 -9.51 -8.51 5.65
CA ASN A 79 -10.69 -8.23 6.49
C ASN A 79 -10.41 -7.14 7.55
N GLY A 80 -9.22 -7.16 8.17
CA GLY A 80 -8.81 -6.18 9.17
C GLY A 80 -8.55 -4.77 8.64
N GLY A 81 -8.63 -4.55 7.32
CA GLY A 81 -8.38 -3.26 6.68
C GLY A 81 -6.90 -2.93 6.60
N TYR A 82 -6.05 -3.93 6.33
CA TYR A 82 -4.60 -3.76 6.12
C TYR A 82 -4.18 -4.29 4.75
N CYS A 83 -3.29 -3.57 4.10
CA CYS A 83 -2.68 -3.99 2.85
C CYS A 83 -1.53 -4.98 3.10
N GLY A 84 -1.49 -6.04 2.30
CA GLY A 84 -0.45 -7.08 2.37
C GLY A 84 -0.55 -8.09 1.23
N THR A 85 0.11 -9.23 1.42
CA THR A 85 0.15 -10.36 0.47
C THR A 85 0.11 -11.68 1.24
N GLY A 86 -0.25 -12.76 0.54
CA GLY A 86 -0.40 -14.10 1.13
C GLY A 86 -1.79 -14.36 1.70
N ASP A 87 -1.99 -15.56 2.23
CA ASP A 87 -3.35 -16.09 2.48
C ASP A 87 -4.18 -15.24 3.45
N GLN A 88 -3.55 -14.71 4.50
CA GLN A 88 -4.23 -13.85 5.48
C GLN A 88 -4.71 -12.49 4.90
N PHE A 89 -4.22 -12.09 3.73
CA PHE A 89 -4.57 -10.84 3.06
C PHE A 89 -5.35 -11.04 1.77
N CYS A 90 -5.09 -12.12 1.02
CA CYS A 90 -5.65 -12.34 -0.31
C CYS A 90 -6.69 -13.47 -0.36
N SER A 91 -6.62 -14.43 0.56
CA SER A 91 -7.39 -15.68 0.53
C SER A 91 -8.41 -15.79 1.66
N CYS A 92 -8.59 -14.72 2.46
CA CYS A 92 -9.55 -14.71 3.56
C CYS A 92 -10.98 -14.35 3.08
N ASP A 93 -11.98 -14.69 3.89
CA ASP A 93 -13.35 -14.25 3.65
C ASP A 93 -13.46 -12.72 3.73
N GLY A 94 -13.91 -12.12 2.62
CA GLY A 94 -14.03 -10.66 2.49
C GLY A 94 -12.73 -9.92 2.17
N CYS A 95 -11.61 -10.63 2.01
CA CYS A 95 -10.39 -10.05 1.47
C CYS A 95 -10.58 -9.63 0.00
N ILE A 96 -9.91 -8.56 -0.42
CA ILE A 96 -9.95 -8.05 -1.79
C ILE A 96 -8.54 -8.01 -2.38
N ASP A 97 -8.34 -8.72 -3.49
CA ASP A 97 -7.09 -8.70 -4.26
C ASP A 97 -7.19 -7.68 -5.39
N PHE A 98 -6.57 -6.51 -5.20
CA PHE A 98 -6.61 -5.43 -6.19
C PHE A 98 -5.72 -5.66 -7.40
N LYS A 99 -4.78 -6.61 -7.32
CA LYS A 99 -4.01 -7.04 -8.49
C LYS A 99 -4.89 -7.84 -9.45
N LYS A 100 -5.83 -8.62 -8.93
CA LYS A 100 -6.83 -9.35 -9.73
C LYS A 100 -8.02 -8.47 -10.14
N ASP A 101 -8.49 -7.59 -9.26
CA ASP A 101 -9.58 -6.66 -9.55
C ASP A 101 -9.20 -5.21 -9.19
N PRO A 102 -8.44 -4.52 -10.06
CA PRO A 102 -8.05 -3.13 -9.83
C PRO A 102 -9.23 -2.15 -9.92
N SER A 103 -10.38 -2.59 -10.43
CA SER A 103 -11.59 -1.78 -10.59
C SER A 103 -12.46 -1.76 -9.33
N TYR A 104 -12.23 -2.68 -8.38
CA TYR A 104 -13.02 -2.79 -7.16
C TYR A 104 -13.00 -1.48 -6.36
N ARG A 105 -14.16 -1.07 -5.86
CA ARG A 105 -14.30 0.07 -4.95
C ARG A 105 -15.22 -0.31 -3.80
N PHE A 106 -14.81 0.04 -2.58
CA PHE A 106 -15.65 -0.15 -1.40
C PHE A 106 -16.92 0.71 -1.49
N LYS A 107 -18.06 0.11 -1.17
CA LYS A 107 -19.36 0.79 -1.12
C LYS A 107 -19.86 0.80 0.33
N PRO A 108 -20.13 1.97 0.92
CA PRO A 108 -20.82 2.04 2.21
C PRO A 108 -22.13 1.28 2.13
N LYS A 109 -22.47 0.55 3.20
CA LYS A 109 -23.83 0.00 3.33
C LYS A 109 -24.78 1.21 3.46
N ARG A 110 -25.81 1.23 2.62
CA ARG A 110 -26.91 2.20 2.70
C ARG A 110 -27.73 1.99 3.95
#